data_AF-A0A1Q7DQ89-F1
#
_entry.id   AF-A0A1Q7DQ89-F1
#
_cell.length_a   1.000
_cell.length_b   1.000
_cell.length_c   1.000
_cell.angle_alpha   90.00
_cell.angle_beta   90.00
_cell.angle_gamma   90.00
#
_symmetry.space_group_name_H-M   'P 1'
#
loop_
_entity.id
_entity.type
_entity.pdbx_description
1 polymer ?
#
loop_
_entity_poly.entity_id
_entity_poly.type
_entity_poly.pdbx_seq_one_letter_code
_entity_poly.pdbx_strand_id
1 'polypeptide(L)'
;MSPEERATRLYNRVMTLHSQGKSDSAGFFLPMALQAYAMLPALDVDARYHLGVLDLTGGDYAAALAQADSIRRAVPTHLFAFMLRARALELRRDSAGAHRAYRDFLQNEAAERARKRPEYTDHQDNLDAFHAQATQRRAGRTRAR
;
A
#
# COMPACT_ATOMS: atom_id res chain seq x y z
N MET A 1 14.91 13.40 -16.02
CA MET A 1 13.79 12.88 -15.21
C MET A 1 12.97 11.96 -16.10
N SER A 2 13.00 10.66 -15.84
CA SER A 2 12.19 9.66 -16.55
C SER A 2 10.69 9.83 -16.22
N PRO A 3 9.79 9.21 -17.00
CA PRO A 3 8.37 9.15 -16.65
C PRO A 3 8.10 8.58 -15.24
N GLU A 4 8.84 7.54 -14.85
CA GLU A 4 8.78 6.89 -13.54
C GLU A 4 9.23 7.86 -12.44
N GLU A 5 10.39 8.51 -12.60
CA GLU A 5 10.89 9.49 -11.63
C GLU A 5 9.90 10.64 -11.43
N ARG A 6 9.22 11.07 -12.50
CA ARG A 6 8.18 12.10 -12.43
C ARG A 6 6.94 11.61 -11.66
N ALA A 7 6.49 10.38 -11.91
CA ALA A 7 5.37 9.77 -11.19
C ALA A 7 5.69 9.63 -9.69
N THR A 8 6.87 9.09 -9.36
CA THR A 8 7.34 8.95 -7.97
C THR A 8 7.49 10.30 -7.27
N ARG A 9 7.95 11.34 -7.97
CA ARG A 9 8.02 12.69 -7.39
C ARG A 9 6.63 13.23 -7.02
N LEU A 10 5.62 13.00 -7.87
CA LEU A 10 4.24 13.39 -7.59
C LEU A 10 3.65 12.56 -6.45
N TYR A 11 3.89 11.25 -6.43
CA TYR A 11 3.53 10.37 -5.31
C TYR A 11 4.09 10.90 -3.97
N ASN A 12 5.40 11.12 -3.91
CA ASN A 12 6.07 11.64 -2.72
C ASN A 12 5.49 12.99 -2.27
N ARG A 13 5.11 13.85 -3.24
CA ARG A 13 4.48 15.13 -2.95
C ARG A 13 3.11 14.95 -2.30
N VAL A 14 2.26 14.07 -2.83
CA VAL A 14 0.94 13.77 -2.25
C VAL A 14 1.09 13.20 -0.84
N MET A 15 1.97 12.20 -0.67
CA MET A 15 2.19 11.56 0.63
C MET A 15 2.72 12.53 1.70
N THR A 16 3.68 13.38 1.33
CA THR A 16 4.24 14.40 2.23
C THR A 16 3.17 15.41 2.66
N LEU A 17 2.33 15.87 1.73
CA LEU A 17 1.26 16.83 2.07
C LEU A 17 0.18 16.17 2.94
N HIS A 18 -0.17 14.92 2.63
CA HIS A 18 -1.14 14.16 3.39
C HIS A 18 -0.66 13.92 4.84
N SER A 19 0.60 13.53 5.03
CA SER A 19 1.17 13.33 6.37
C SER A 19 1.28 14.62 7.18
N GLN A 20 1.41 15.77 6.52
CA GLN A 20 1.36 17.11 7.15
C GLN A 20 -0.06 17.61 7.45
N GLY A 21 -1.11 16.82 7.18
CA GLY A 21 -2.50 17.23 7.36
C GLY A 21 -2.99 18.27 6.34
N LYS A 22 -2.24 18.50 5.25
CA LYS A 22 -2.58 19.46 4.18
C LYS A 22 -3.45 18.79 3.12
N SER A 23 -4.62 18.31 3.54
CA SER A 23 -5.53 17.50 2.71
C SER A 23 -5.91 18.19 1.39
N ASP A 24 -6.21 19.49 1.41
CA ASP A 24 -6.56 20.24 0.19
C ASP A 24 -5.41 20.26 -0.82
N SER A 25 -4.18 20.49 -0.31
CA SER A 25 -2.98 20.47 -1.15
C SER A 25 -2.72 19.07 -1.69
N ALA A 26 -2.87 18.03 -0.87
CA ALA A 26 -2.70 16.65 -1.32
C ALA A 26 -3.73 16.28 -2.39
N GLY A 27 -4.99 16.68 -2.20
CA GLY A 27 -6.08 16.49 -3.16
C GLY A 27 -5.84 17.21 -4.49
N PHE A 28 -5.19 18.38 -4.47
CA PHE A 28 -4.79 19.08 -5.70
C PHE A 28 -3.78 18.27 -6.53
N PHE A 29 -2.77 17.66 -5.90
CA PHE A 29 -1.73 16.89 -6.60
C PHE A 29 -2.13 15.44 -6.92
N LEU A 30 -3.12 14.89 -6.24
CA LEU A 30 -3.52 13.49 -6.38
C LEU A 30 -3.89 13.09 -7.82
N PRO A 31 -4.77 13.82 -8.54
CA PRO A 31 -5.09 13.47 -9.93
C PRO A 31 -3.88 13.48 -10.86
N MET A 32 -2.93 14.41 -10.64
CA MET A 32 -1.69 14.46 -11.42
C MET A 32 -0.82 13.22 -11.16
N ALA A 33 -0.71 12.78 -9.90
CA ALA A 33 0.03 11.58 -9.56
C ALA A 33 -0.59 10.32 -10.20
N LEU A 34 -1.92 10.16 -10.07
CA LEU A 34 -2.67 9.05 -10.68
C LEU A 34 -2.46 9.01 -12.21
N GLN A 35 -2.60 10.16 -12.88
CA GLN A 35 -2.40 10.27 -14.32
C GLN A 35 -0.95 9.93 -14.72
N ALA A 36 0.05 10.33 -13.91
CA ALA A 36 1.45 10.04 -14.20
C ALA A 36 1.73 8.53 -14.17
N TYR A 37 1.16 7.78 -13.22
CA TYR A 37 1.26 6.31 -13.20
C TYR A 37 0.48 5.66 -14.35
N ALA A 38 -0.70 6.18 -14.71
CA ALA A 38 -1.50 5.65 -15.82
C ALA A 38 -0.80 5.79 -17.19
N MET A 39 0.14 6.72 -17.32
CA MET A 39 0.93 6.94 -18.54
C MET A 39 2.21 6.09 -18.61
N LEU A 40 2.55 5.32 -17.56
CA LEU A 40 3.72 4.45 -17.61
C LEU A 40 3.46 3.28 -18.57
N PRO A 41 4.46 2.86 -19.37
CA PRO A 41 4.29 1.77 -20.33
C PRO A 41 4.06 0.42 -19.65
N ALA A 42 4.55 0.28 -18.42
CA ALA A 42 4.31 -0.87 -17.56
C ALA A 42 4.33 -0.43 -16.09
N LEU A 43 3.64 -1.19 -15.24
CA LEU A 43 3.68 -1.03 -13.79
C LEU A 43 4.29 -2.28 -13.17
N ASP A 44 5.48 -2.13 -12.60
CA ASP A 44 6.06 -3.11 -11.70
C ASP A 44 5.32 -3.14 -10.35
N VAL A 45 5.80 -3.96 -9.41
CA VAL A 45 5.14 -4.13 -8.11
C VAL A 45 5.20 -2.86 -7.27
N ASP A 46 6.30 -2.12 -7.31
CA ASP A 46 6.46 -0.87 -6.56
C ASP A 46 5.53 0.22 -7.11
N ALA A 47 5.49 0.41 -8.43
CA ALA A 47 4.59 1.36 -9.07
C ALA A 47 3.11 1.02 -8.81
N ARG A 48 2.75 -0.28 -8.78
CA ARG A 48 1.39 -0.72 -8.38
C ARG A 48 1.09 -0.43 -6.92
N TYR A 49 2.08 -0.58 -6.04
CA TYR A 49 1.92 -0.24 -4.64
C TYR A 49 1.67 1.25 -4.45
N HIS A 50 2.50 2.10 -5.08
CA HIS A 50 2.30 3.55 -5.10
C HIS A 50 0.93 3.97 -5.63
N LEU A 51 0.52 3.42 -6.77
CA LEU A 51 -0.81 3.67 -7.33
C LEU A 51 -1.93 3.26 -6.35
N GLY A 52 -1.83 2.09 -5.72
CA GLY A 52 -2.80 1.65 -4.73
C GLY A 52 -2.85 2.55 -3.47
N VAL A 53 -1.73 3.12 -3.05
CA VAL A 53 -1.70 4.09 -1.94
C VAL A 53 -2.34 5.43 -2.33
N LEU A 54 -2.17 5.88 -3.58
CA LEU A 54 -2.87 7.05 -4.11
C LEU A 54 -4.38 6.80 -4.17
N ASP A 55 -4.81 5.63 -4.64
CA ASP A 55 -6.20 5.21 -4.66
C ASP A 55 -6.81 5.25 -3.25
N LEU A 56 -6.12 4.72 -2.24
CA LEU A 56 -6.51 4.81 -0.83
C LEU A 56 -6.66 6.26 -0.36
N THR A 57 -5.73 7.13 -0.75
CA THR A 57 -5.72 8.54 -0.39
C THR A 57 -6.90 9.29 -1.03
N GLY A 58 -7.29 8.91 -2.25
CA GLY A 58 -8.43 9.45 -2.97
C GLY A 58 -9.79 8.88 -2.56
N GLY A 59 -9.82 7.85 -1.73
CA GLY A 59 -11.05 7.17 -1.35
C GLY A 59 -11.49 6.05 -2.29
N ASP A 60 -10.71 5.71 -3.32
CA ASP A 60 -11.01 4.62 -4.23
C ASP A 60 -10.46 3.28 -3.70
N TYR A 61 -11.16 2.75 -2.70
CA TYR A 61 -10.77 1.49 -2.06
C TYR A 61 -10.90 0.28 -2.99
N ALA A 62 -11.73 0.38 -4.04
CA ALA A 62 -11.89 -0.69 -5.02
C ALA A 62 -10.67 -0.75 -5.95
N ALA A 63 -10.19 0.40 -6.43
CA ALA A 63 -8.97 0.47 -7.22
C ALA A 63 -7.75 0.01 -6.41
N ALA A 64 -7.62 0.42 -5.14
CA ALA A 64 -6.56 -0.06 -4.26
C ALA A 64 -6.56 -1.60 -4.09
N LEU A 65 -7.74 -2.21 -3.96
CA LEU A 65 -7.88 -3.67 -3.92
C LEU A 65 -7.49 -4.32 -5.26
N ALA A 66 -7.83 -3.71 -6.38
CA ALA A 66 -7.44 -4.20 -7.70
C ALA A 66 -5.92 -4.15 -7.91
N GLN A 67 -5.22 -3.14 -7.35
CA GLN A 67 -3.76 -3.12 -7.33
C GLN A 67 -3.19 -4.25 -6.46
N ALA A 68 -3.74 -4.45 -5.26
CA ALA A 68 -3.35 -5.57 -4.40
C ALA A 68 -3.51 -6.93 -5.09
N ASP A 69 -4.62 -7.15 -5.79
CA ASP A 69 -4.86 -8.39 -6.54
C ASP A 69 -3.88 -8.55 -7.72
N SER A 70 -3.52 -7.45 -8.39
CA SER A 70 -2.52 -7.46 -9.47
C SER A 70 -1.13 -7.81 -8.95
N ILE A 71 -0.73 -7.24 -7.81
CA ILE A 71 0.53 -7.59 -7.15
C ILE A 71 0.54 -9.08 -6.77
N ARG A 72 -0.56 -9.62 -6.22
CA ARG A 72 -0.65 -11.06 -5.89
C ARG A 72 -0.60 -11.97 -7.10
N ARG A 73 -1.15 -11.55 -8.24
CA ARG A 73 -1.02 -12.33 -9.49
C ARG A 73 0.43 -12.43 -9.94
N ALA A 74 1.23 -11.37 -9.76
CA ALA A 74 2.65 -11.39 -10.08
C ALA A 74 3.48 -12.15 -9.03
N VAL A 75 3.23 -11.90 -7.75
CA VAL A 75 3.92 -12.53 -6.62
C VAL A 75 2.88 -12.82 -5.52
N PRO A 76 2.40 -14.07 -5.39
CA PRO A 76 1.28 -14.42 -4.49
C PRO A 76 1.45 -14.04 -3.02
N THR A 77 2.70 -13.97 -2.56
CA THR A 77 3.10 -13.73 -1.17
C THR A 77 3.61 -12.30 -0.93
N HIS A 78 3.56 -11.41 -1.91
CA HIS A 78 4.16 -10.08 -1.80
C HIS A 78 3.53 -9.23 -0.68
N LEU A 79 4.37 -8.59 0.14
CA LEU A 79 3.91 -7.90 1.34
C LEU A 79 3.03 -6.68 1.05
N PHE A 80 3.37 -5.92 0.02
CA PHE A 80 2.59 -4.75 -0.42
C PHE A 80 1.12 -5.07 -0.74
N ALA A 81 0.83 -6.26 -1.26
CA ALA A 81 -0.54 -6.63 -1.53
C ALA A 81 -1.36 -6.81 -0.25
N PHE A 82 -0.77 -7.40 0.79
CA PHE A 82 -1.46 -7.55 2.07
C PHE A 82 -1.67 -6.19 2.75
N MET A 83 -0.70 -5.28 2.63
CA MET A 83 -0.79 -3.92 3.15
C MET A 83 -1.96 -3.14 2.52
N LEU A 84 -2.01 -3.08 1.19
CA LEU A 84 -3.10 -2.42 0.47
C LEU A 84 -4.45 -3.05 0.80
N ARG A 85 -4.52 -4.39 0.81
CA ARG A 85 -5.77 -5.11 1.11
C ARG A 85 -6.27 -4.84 2.52
N ALA A 86 -5.39 -4.89 3.53
CA ALA A 86 -5.77 -4.60 4.90
C ALA A 86 -6.33 -3.18 5.02
N ARG A 87 -5.61 -2.18 4.49
CA ARG A 87 -5.98 -0.77 4.58
C ARG A 87 -7.30 -0.46 3.86
N ALA A 88 -7.48 -0.96 2.65
CA ALA A 88 -8.71 -0.80 1.89
C ALA A 88 -9.91 -1.44 2.60
N LEU A 89 -9.74 -2.63 3.17
CA LEU A 89 -10.82 -3.33 3.87
C LEU A 89 -11.15 -2.69 5.22
N GLU A 90 -10.17 -2.13 5.95
CA GLU A 90 -10.43 -1.31 7.13
C GLU A 90 -11.32 -0.11 6.79
N LEU A 91 -10.97 0.61 5.71
CA LEU A 91 -11.72 1.79 5.25
C LEU A 91 -13.13 1.44 4.76
N ARG A 92 -13.29 0.26 4.13
CA ARG A 92 -14.58 -0.32 3.76
C ARG A 92 -15.37 -0.93 4.92
N ARG A 93 -14.85 -0.86 6.16
CA ARG A 93 -15.45 -1.47 7.36
C ARG A 93 -15.61 -3.00 7.28
N ASP A 94 -14.86 -3.67 6.41
CA ASP A 94 -14.74 -5.13 6.40
C ASP A 94 -13.62 -5.57 7.35
N SER A 95 -13.93 -5.57 8.64
CA SER A 95 -12.97 -5.97 9.68
C SER A 95 -12.50 -7.42 9.51
N ALA A 96 -13.39 -8.33 9.10
CA ALA A 96 -13.02 -9.73 8.90
C ALA A 96 -12.00 -9.90 7.77
N GLY A 97 -12.20 -9.20 6.66
CA GLY A 97 -11.29 -9.15 5.54
C GLY A 97 -9.94 -8.50 5.90
N ALA A 98 -9.96 -7.36 6.59
CA ALA A 98 -8.75 -6.69 7.06
C ALA A 98 -7.93 -7.61 7.99
N HIS A 99 -8.58 -8.31 8.92
CA HIS A 99 -7.90 -9.26 9.81
C HIS A 99 -7.27 -10.44 9.06
N ARG A 100 -7.91 -10.95 8.00
CA ARG A 100 -7.29 -11.96 7.15
C ARG A 100 -6.03 -11.42 6.48
N ALA A 101 -6.07 -10.22 5.93
CA ALA A 101 -4.91 -9.59 5.30
C ALA A 101 -3.74 -9.37 6.28
N TYR A 102 -4.00 -8.91 7.51
CA TYR A 102 -2.96 -8.78 8.56
C TYR A 102 -2.32 -10.13 8.91
N ARG A 103 -3.13 -11.17 9.08
CA ARG A 103 -2.61 -12.52 9.36
C ARG A 103 -1.75 -13.02 8.20
N ASP A 104 -2.22 -12.86 6.97
CA ASP A 104 -1.51 -13.34 5.79
C ASP A 104 -0.19 -12.58 5.60
N PHE A 105 -0.13 -11.28 5.91
CA PHE A 105 1.12 -10.52 5.99
C PHE A 105 2.10 -11.16 6.98
N LEU A 106 1.69 -11.32 8.25
CA LEU A 106 2.57 -11.85 9.31
C LEU A 106 3.04 -13.27 9.02
N GLN A 107 2.23 -14.07 8.34
CA GLN A 107 2.59 -15.43 7.94
C GLN A 107 3.70 -15.47 6.87
N ASN A 108 3.72 -14.50 5.95
CA ASN A 108 4.64 -14.49 4.81
C ASN A 108 5.83 -13.55 5.00
N GLU A 109 5.79 -12.64 5.98
CA GLU A 109 6.74 -11.56 6.16
C GLU A 109 8.20 -12.02 6.22
N ALA A 110 8.52 -12.98 7.09
CA ALA A 110 9.90 -13.45 7.25
C ALA A 110 10.47 -14.02 5.95
N ALA A 111 9.68 -14.85 5.25
CA ALA A 111 10.10 -15.47 3.99
C ALA A 111 10.22 -14.45 2.86
N GLU A 112 9.36 -13.44 2.79
CA GLU A 112 9.46 -12.37 1.80
C GLU A 112 10.62 -11.42 2.08
N ARG A 113 10.82 -10.96 3.31
CA ARG A 113 11.95 -10.08 3.65
C ARG A 113 13.29 -10.76 3.39
N ALA A 114 13.39 -12.07 3.57
CA ALA A 114 14.59 -12.85 3.22
C ALA A 114 14.93 -12.81 1.71
N ARG A 115 13.98 -12.47 0.83
CA ARG A 115 14.21 -12.33 -0.61
C ARG A 115 14.95 -11.03 -0.98
N LYS A 116 15.09 -10.08 -0.04
CA LYS A 116 15.85 -8.83 -0.21
C LYS A 116 15.50 -8.07 -1.49
N ARG A 117 14.20 -7.95 -1.77
CA ARG A 117 13.72 -7.15 -2.89
C ARG A 117 14.09 -5.67 -2.68
N PRO A 118 14.59 -4.94 -3.69
CA PRO A 118 14.95 -3.52 -3.53
C PRO A 118 13.84 -2.69 -2.90
N GLU A 119 12.60 -2.87 -3.36
CA GLU A 119 11.43 -2.15 -2.87
C GLU A 119 11.15 -2.40 -1.38
N TYR A 120 11.56 -3.53 -0.80
CA TYR A 120 11.43 -3.72 0.66
C TYR A 120 12.42 -2.87 1.46
N THR A 121 13.57 -2.53 0.87
CA THR A 121 14.52 -1.60 1.49
C THR A 121 13.98 -0.18 1.40
N ASP A 122 13.48 0.20 0.22
CA ASP A 122 12.94 1.54 -0.02
C ASP A 122 11.69 1.84 0.83
N HIS A 123 10.97 0.80 1.24
CA HIS A 123 9.76 0.89 2.06
C HIS A 123 9.90 0.26 3.45
N GLN A 124 11.11 0.15 3.98
CA GLN A 124 11.37 -0.52 5.25
C GLN A 124 10.51 0.04 6.40
N ASP A 125 10.47 1.37 6.55
CA ASP A 125 9.70 2.03 7.60
C ASP A 125 8.20 1.73 7.50
N ASN A 126 7.67 1.66 6.27
CA ASN A 126 6.26 1.33 6.01
C ASN A 126 5.96 -0.13 6.38
N LEU A 127 6.86 -1.05 6.05
CA LEU A 127 6.73 -2.46 6.40
C LEU A 127 6.81 -2.68 7.92
N ASP A 128 7.73 -2.00 8.60
CA ASP A 128 7.93 -2.10 10.04
C ASP A 128 6.73 -1.51 10.81
N ALA A 129 6.22 -0.35 10.37
CA ALA A 129 5.00 0.23 10.91
C ALA A 129 3.79 -0.69 10.71
N PHE A 130 3.67 -1.31 9.52
CA PHE A 130 2.59 -2.25 9.24
C PHE A 130 2.71 -3.53 10.06
N HIS A 131 3.92 -4.06 10.28
CA HIS A 131 4.17 -5.18 11.17
C HIS A 131 3.67 -4.89 12.60
N ALA A 132 4.05 -3.74 13.15
CA ALA A 132 3.62 -3.32 14.48
C ALA A 132 2.08 -3.26 14.57
N GLN A 133 1.44 -2.66 13.56
CA GLN A 133 -0.03 -2.61 13.48
C GLN A 133 -0.65 -4.01 13.40
N ALA A 134 -0.12 -4.88 12.53
CA ALA A 134 -0.63 -6.24 12.32
C ALA A 134 -0.56 -7.07 13.62
N THR A 135 0.55 -6.97 14.35
CA THR A 135 0.75 -7.65 15.64
C THR A 135 -0.23 -7.15 16.70
N GLN A 136 -0.44 -5.83 16.80
CA GLN A 136 -1.43 -5.25 17.71
C GLN A 136 -2.86 -5.71 17.39
N ARG A 137 -3.25 -5.71 16.10
CA ARG A 137 -4.57 -6.18 15.64
C ARG A 137 -4.78 -7.66 15.96
N ARG A 138 -3.74 -8.49 15.85
CA ARG A 138 -3.80 -9.91 16.21
C ARG A 138 -3.98 -10.10 17.72
N ALA A 139 -3.23 -9.36 18.54
CA ALA A 139 -3.32 -9.44 20.00
C ALA A 139 -4.67 -8.95 20.54
N GLY A 140 -5.22 -7.86 20.00
CA GLY A 140 -6.54 -7.35 20.38
C GLY A 140 -7.67 -8.36 20.14
N ARG A 141 -7.56 -9.19 19.09
CA ARG A 141 -8.54 -10.26 18.82
C ARG A 141 -8.49 -11.39 19.84
N THR A 142 -7.32 -11.73 20.36
CA THR A 142 -7.18 -12.76 21.41
C THR A 142 -7.85 -12.34 22.71
N ARG A 143 -7.90 -11.03 23.01
CA ARG A 143 -8.53 -10.49 24.23
C ARG A 143 -10.05 -10.35 24.15
N ALA A 144 -10.63 -10.33 22.93
CA ALA A 144 -12.06 -10.16 22.70
C ALA A 144 -12.83 -11.49 22.53
N ARG A 145 -12.16 -12.62 22.77
CA ARG A 145 -12.72 -13.98 22.73
C ARG A 145 -12.71 -14.57 24.14
#